data_AF-K9AXC7-F1
#
_entry.id   AF-K9AXC7-F1
#
_cell.length_a   1.000
_cell.length_b   1.000
_cell.length_c   1.000
_cell.angle_alpha   90.00
_cell.angle_beta   90.00
_cell.angle_gamma   90.00
#
_symmetry.space_group_name_H-M   'P 1'
#
loop_
_entity.id
_entity.type
_entity.pdbx_description
1 polymer ?
#
loop_
_entity_poly.entity_id
_entity_poly.type
_entity_poly.pdbx_seq_one_letter_code
_entity_poly.pdbx_strand_id
1 'polypeptide(L)'
;MGGAMSPTPATAPGTAPDTRNAFLRWFMPQLPLARVAVFRVFIYLFIIIDVLTISADVIPHGWTPELYQPLWLARVLGIPPVSVLGAQLLLAAIIVFSLLAAAGVLQRISGWAVAVTFGLWMFYTQGYGYVAHDHMALVIASVVLPTVGVARFRDGGVTSAKAGWALRVVQIAVVLTYFYSVLMKWIASGNITHWANGAVIIWALMRRGAEWSKPFLEMPGLLIAAQWATLAFEFLSPIALFLKGKWLYFVVAFFCLFHLMTYFALGIHFLPTVICWAAFLPLEKLVPRRFASGRRARA
;
A
#
# COMPACT_ATOMS: atom_id res chain seq x y z
N MET A 1 55.29 -19.38 -30.64
CA MET A 1 54.12 -20.00 -29.97
C MET A 1 53.32 -18.89 -29.31
N GLY A 2 52.26 -18.43 -29.97
CA GLY A 2 51.42 -17.32 -29.51
C GLY A 2 50.29 -17.84 -28.62
N GLY A 3 50.20 -17.32 -27.39
CA GLY A 3 49.13 -17.63 -26.44
C GLY A 3 47.84 -16.92 -26.82
N ALA A 4 46.78 -17.69 -27.07
CA ALA A 4 45.44 -17.17 -27.31
C ALA A 4 44.83 -16.73 -25.96
N MET A 5 44.59 -15.41 -25.82
CA MET A 5 43.75 -14.86 -24.76
C MET A 5 42.29 -15.24 -25.02
N SER A 6 41.70 -15.98 -24.07
CA SER A 6 40.26 -16.25 -24.04
C SER A 6 39.46 -14.94 -23.87
N PRO A 7 38.40 -14.71 -24.65
CA PRO A 7 37.58 -13.51 -24.50
C PRO A 7 36.70 -13.60 -23.25
N THR A 8 36.79 -12.58 -22.40
CA THR A 8 35.91 -12.33 -21.25
C THR A 8 34.46 -12.19 -21.73
N PRO A 9 33.46 -12.83 -21.09
CA PRO A 9 32.07 -12.68 -21.49
C PRO A 9 31.60 -11.25 -21.23
N ALA A 10 31.19 -10.55 -22.29
CA ALA A 10 30.61 -9.22 -22.23
C ALA A 10 29.31 -9.26 -21.41
N THR A 11 29.32 -8.59 -20.25
CA THR A 11 28.11 -8.23 -19.53
C THR A 11 27.30 -7.26 -20.38
N ALA A 12 26.10 -7.68 -20.78
CA ALA A 12 25.15 -6.81 -21.48
C ALA A 12 24.93 -5.51 -20.68
N PRO A 13 25.09 -4.32 -21.28
CA PRO A 13 24.88 -3.07 -20.59
C PRO A 13 23.36 -2.87 -20.42
N GLY A 14 22.86 -3.21 -19.24
CA GLY A 14 21.62 -2.60 -18.76
C GLY A 14 21.88 -1.09 -18.70
N THR A 15 21.16 -0.32 -19.50
CA THR A 15 21.21 1.16 -19.52
C THR A 15 21.15 1.69 -18.10
N ALA A 16 22.30 2.10 -17.56
CA ALA A 16 22.37 2.74 -16.26
C ALA A 16 21.55 4.04 -16.35
N PRO A 17 20.64 4.30 -15.39
CA PRO A 17 19.91 5.56 -15.37
C PRO A 17 20.91 6.71 -15.32
N ASP A 18 20.65 7.77 -16.09
CA ASP A 18 21.49 8.96 -16.15
C ASP A 18 21.78 9.44 -14.72
N THR A 19 23.03 9.26 -14.31
CA THR A 19 23.49 9.52 -12.96
C THR A 19 23.53 11.00 -12.64
N ARG A 20 23.15 11.89 -13.56
CA ARG A 20 23.14 13.35 -13.37
C ARG A 20 21.85 13.85 -12.71
N ASN A 21 20.69 13.25 -12.98
CA ASN A 21 19.40 13.77 -12.47
C ASN A 21 19.09 13.30 -11.04
N ALA A 22 19.15 14.23 -10.08
CA ALA A 22 18.87 13.97 -8.66
C ALA A 22 17.44 13.45 -8.40
N PHE A 23 16.45 13.96 -9.15
CA PHE A 23 15.07 13.51 -9.05
C PHE A 23 14.94 12.04 -9.48
N LEU A 24 15.51 11.65 -10.62
CA LEU A 24 15.46 10.25 -11.10
C LEU A 24 16.16 9.29 -10.13
N ARG A 25 17.29 9.69 -9.52
CA ARG A 25 17.97 8.87 -8.50
C ARG A 25 17.09 8.66 -7.26
N TRP A 26 16.31 9.65 -6.86
CA TRP A 26 15.39 9.55 -5.72
C TRP A 26 14.11 8.77 -6.08
N PHE A 27 13.56 9.02 -7.27
CA PHE A 27 12.27 8.48 -7.71
C PHE A 27 12.37 7.03 -8.22
N MET A 28 13.48 6.67 -8.87
CA MET A 28 13.73 5.34 -9.45
C MET A 28 15.06 4.74 -8.94
N PRO A 29 15.25 4.59 -7.61
CA PRO A 29 16.49 4.06 -7.07
C PRO A 29 16.73 2.62 -7.52
N GLN A 30 17.99 2.23 -7.69
CA GLN A 30 18.32 0.84 -7.99
C GLN A 30 18.07 -0.03 -6.75
N LEU A 31 16.99 -0.82 -6.76
CA LEU A 31 16.61 -1.68 -5.64
C LEU A 31 16.65 -3.16 -6.01
N PRO A 32 16.98 -4.07 -5.07
CA PRO A 32 16.96 -5.52 -5.31
C PRO A 32 15.59 -6.02 -5.75
N LEU A 33 15.54 -6.84 -6.80
CA LEU A 33 14.30 -7.47 -7.26
C LEU A 33 13.69 -8.38 -6.19
N ALA A 34 14.51 -9.02 -5.35
CA ALA A 34 14.03 -9.80 -4.21
C ALA A 34 13.16 -8.99 -3.23
N ARG A 35 13.41 -7.68 -3.07
CA ARG A 35 12.57 -6.79 -2.24
C ARG A 35 11.14 -6.74 -2.78
N VAL A 36 11.00 -6.60 -4.10
CA VAL A 36 9.69 -6.61 -4.78
C VAL A 36 9.04 -7.98 -4.66
N ALA A 37 9.80 -9.07 -4.77
CA ALA A 37 9.25 -10.43 -4.62
C ALA A 37 8.61 -10.66 -3.24
N VAL A 38 9.25 -10.18 -2.15
CA VAL A 38 8.67 -10.24 -0.80
C VAL A 38 7.47 -9.31 -0.66
N PHE A 39 7.60 -8.06 -1.10
CA PHE A 39 6.51 -7.09 -1.03
C PHE A 39 5.25 -7.58 -1.79
N ARG A 40 5.46 -8.20 -2.95
CA ARG A 40 4.42 -8.80 -3.77
C ARG A 40 3.60 -9.85 -3.01
N VAL A 41 4.27 -10.70 -2.22
CA VAL A 41 3.56 -11.69 -1.39
C VAL A 41 2.72 -11.01 -0.33
N PHE A 42 3.27 -10.03 0.39
CA PHE A 42 2.51 -9.30 1.41
C PHE A 42 1.25 -8.65 0.82
N ILE A 43 1.40 -7.95 -0.31
CA ILE A 43 0.28 -7.25 -0.93
C ILE A 43 -0.78 -8.21 -1.45
N TYR A 44 -0.42 -9.24 -2.22
CA TYR A 44 -1.42 -10.13 -2.79
C TYR A 44 -2.09 -11.04 -1.77
N LEU A 45 -1.37 -11.50 -0.73
CA LEU A 45 -2.02 -12.23 0.36
C LEU A 45 -2.91 -11.31 1.19
N PHE A 46 -2.50 -10.06 1.41
CA PHE A 46 -3.35 -9.10 2.10
C PHE A 46 -4.61 -8.76 1.31
N ILE A 47 -4.55 -8.63 -0.02
CA ILE A 47 -5.74 -8.45 -0.86
C ILE A 47 -6.76 -9.57 -0.64
N ILE A 48 -6.32 -10.82 -0.47
CA ILE A 48 -7.22 -11.93 -0.14
C ILE A 48 -7.90 -11.71 1.21
N ILE A 49 -7.13 -11.34 2.23
CA ILE A 49 -7.66 -11.04 3.56
C ILE A 49 -8.66 -9.88 3.48
N ASP A 50 -8.32 -8.84 2.73
CA ASP A 50 -9.12 -7.63 2.56
C ASP A 50 -10.52 -7.96 2.01
N VAL A 51 -10.61 -8.60 0.85
CA VAL A 51 -11.89 -8.92 0.21
C VAL A 51 -12.73 -9.95 0.96
N LEU A 52 -12.10 -10.73 1.84
CA LEU A 52 -12.80 -11.72 2.68
C LEU A 52 -13.27 -11.16 4.02
N THR A 53 -12.68 -10.05 4.51
CA THR A 53 -12.90 -9.59 5.88
C THR A 53 -13.18 -8.10 6.03
N ILE A 54 -12.49 -7.25 5.27
CA ILE A 54 -12.54 -5.78 5.40
C ILE A 54 -13.54 -5.21 4.39
N SER A 55 -13.40 -5.59 3.11
CA SER A 55 -14.23 -5.14 2.00
C SER A 55 -15.19 -6.24 1.51
N ALA A 56 -15.71 -7.04 2.45
CA ALA A 56 -16.60 -8.17 2.16
C ALA A 56 -18.04 -7.77 1.77
N ASP A 57 -18.31 -6.47 1.68
CA ASP A 57 -19.61 -5.84 1.38
C ASP A 57 -20.06 -5.98 -0.09
N VAL A 58 -19.14 -6.28 -1.01
CA VAL A 58 -19.45 -6.36 -2.45
C VAL A 58 -20.44 -7.48 -2.80
N ILE A 59 -20.42 -8.61 -2.08
CA ILE A 59 -21.42 -9.68 -2.30
C ILE A 59 -22.82 -9.21 -1.84
N PRO A 60 -22.99 -8.68 -0.62
CA PRO A 60 -24.24 -8.03 -0.20
C PRO A 60 -24.78 -6.98 -1.17
N HIS A 61 -23.93 -6.16 -1.78
CA HIS A 61 -24.33 -5.15 -2.78
C HIS A 61 -25.06 -5.74 -3.99
N GLY A 62 -24.83 -7.02 -4.28
CA GLY A 62 -25.55 -7.73 -5.35
C GLY A 62 -27.05 -7.90 -5.12
N TRP A 63 -27.54 -7.68 -3.89
CA TRP A 63 -28.95 -7.72 -3.54
C TRP A 63 -29.64 -6.36 -3.61
N THR A 64 -28.89 -5.27 -3.73
CA THR A 64 -29.41 -3.89 -3.73
C THR A 64 -28.89 -3.06 -4.91
N PRO A 65 -28.99 -3.56 -6.16
CA PRO A 65 -28.42 -2.89 -7.34
C PRO A 65 -28.94 -1.45 -7.54
N GLU A 66 -30.12 -1.13 -7.01
CA GLU A 66 -30.71 0.21 -7.03
C GLU A 66 -29.92 1.27 -6.24
N LEU A 67 -29.08 0.87 -5.30
CA LEU A 67 -28.24 1.77 -4.50
C LEU A 67 -26.90 2.10 -5.17
N TYR A 68 -26.60 1.49 -6.33
CA TYR A 68 -25.33 1.69 -7.00
C TYR A 68 -25.19 3.09 -7.59
N GLN A 69 -24.22 3.84 -7.08
CA GLN A 69 -23.79 5.14 -7.57
C GLN A 69 -22.33 5.07 -8.03
N PRO A 70 -22.07 4.80 -9.32
CA PRO A 70 -20.71 4.58 -9.79
C PRO A 70 -19.84 5.83 -9.62
N LEU A 71 -18.61 5.58 -9.17
CA LEU A 71 -17.51 6.54 -9.22
C LEU A 71 -17.30 7.02 -10.66
N TRP A 72 -16.70 8.21 -10.82
CA TRP A 72 -16.51 8.84 -12.14
C TRP A 72 -15.90 7.88 -13.18
N LEU A 73 -14.84 7.16 -12.82
CA LEU A 73 -14.19 6.23 -13.75
C LEU A 73 -15.06 5.00 -14.06
N ALA A 74 -15.76 4.45 -13.06
CA ALA A 74 -16.70 3.35 -13.27
C ALA A 74 -17.86 3.75 -14.20
N ARG A 75 -18.34 5.00 -14.09
CA ARG A 75 -19.35 5.58 -14.96
C ARG A 75 -18.87 5.71 -16.40
N VAL A 76 -17.64 6.20 -16.61
CA VAL A 76 -17.03 6.33 -17.94
C VAL A 76 -16.83 4.95 -18.59
N LEU A 77 -16.44 3.95 -17.81
CA LEU A 77 -16.26 2.58 -18.27
C LEU A 77 -17.58 1.80 -18.44
N GLY A 78 -18.73 2.39 -18.09
CA GLY A 78 -20.02 1.74 -18.18
C GLY A 78 -20.15 0.50 -17.29
N ILE A 79 -19.49 0.49 -16.13
CA ILE A 79 -19.56 -0.64 -15.18
C ILE A 79 -20.99 -0.70 -14.61
N PRO A 80 -21.75 -1.79 -14.82
CA PRO A 80 -23.10 -1.94 -14.27
C PRO A 80 -23.06 -2.28 -12.78
N PRO A 81 -24.19 -2.18 -12.04
CA PRO A 81 -24.27 -2.73 -10.69
C PRO A 81 -23.92 -4.22 -10.69
N VAL A 82 -23.27 -4.68 -9.61
CA VAL A 82 -22.84 -6.07 -9.48
C VAL A 82 -24.05 -6.96 -9.16
N SER A 83 -24.08 -8.19 -9.67
CA SER A 83 -25.02 -9.23 -9.20
C SER A 83 -24.34 -10.10 -8.14
N VAL A 84 -25.11 -10.82 -7.32
CA VAL A 84 -24.55 -11.74 -6.31
C VAL A 84 -23.60 -12.76 -6.94
N LEU A 85 -24.01 -13.39 -8.05
CA LEU A 85 -23.16 -14.34 -8.78
C LEU A 85 -21.91 -13.64 -9.35
N GLY A 86 -22.07 -12.44 -9.90
CA GLY A 86 -20.94 -11.65 -10.42
C GLY A 86 -19.91 -11.32 -9.33
N ALA A 87 -20.38 -10.93 -8.14
CA ALA A 87 -19.52 -10.66 -6.99
C ALA A 87 -18.79 -11.92 -6.51
N GLN A 88 -19.46 -13.08 -6.47
CA GLN A 88 -18.83 -14.36 -6.10
C GLN A 88 -17.77 -14.81 -7.10
N LEU A 89 -18.05 -14.70 -8.40
CA LEU A 89 -17.08 -15.00 -9.46
C LEU A 89 -15.88 -14.04 -9.40
N LEU A 90 -16.13 -12.76 -9.14
CA LEU A 90 -15.09 -11.76 -8.97
C LEU A 90 -14.21 -12.08 -7.75
N LEU A 91 -14.80 -12.43 -6.61
CA LEU A 91 -14.08 -12.85 -5.41
C LEU A 91 -13.18 -14.06 -5.70
N ALA A 92 -13.72 -15.09 -6.35
CA ALA A 92 -12.96 -16.28 -6.73
C ALA A 92 -11.78 -15.92 -7.65
N ALA A 93 -12.01 -15.05 -8.63
CA ALA A 93 -10.96 -14.57 -9.53
C ALA A 93 -9.85 -13.80 -8.77
N ILE A 94 -10.21 -12.91 -7.84
CA ILE A 94 -9.25 -12.17 -7.00
C ILE A 94 -8.39 -13.15 -6.21
N ILE A 95 -8.99 -14.16 -5.56
CA ILE A 95 -8.27 -15.15 -4.77
C ILE A 95 -7.29 -15.93 -5.65
N VAL A 96 -7.76 -16.49 -6.77
CA VAL A 96 -6.92 -17.28 -7.68
C VAL A 96 -5.77 -16.46 -8.24
N PHE A 97 -6.05 -15.27 -8.78
CA PHE A 97 -5.00 -14.42 -9.36
C PHE A 97 -4.02 -13.91 -8.30
N SER A 98 -4.49 -13.61 -7.08
CA SER A 98 -3.62 -13.19 -5.97
C SER A 98 -2.70 -14.31 -5.52
N LEU A 99 -3.19 -15.55 -5.44
CA LEU A 99 -2.36 -16.72 -5.13
C LEU A 99 -1.31 -16.96 -6.22
N LEU A 100 -1.69 -16.91 -7.50
CA LEU A 100 -0.75 -17.05 -8.63
C LEU A 100 0.31 -15.95 -8.60
N ALA A 101 -0.11 -14.70 -8.36
CA ALA A 101 0.78 -13.56 -8.31
C ALA A 101 1.72 -13.60 -7.08
N ALA A 102 1.23 -14.00 -5.91
CA ALA A 102 2.04 -14.23 -4.73
C ALA A 102 3.09 -15.34 -4.98
N ALA A 103 2.66 -16.48 -5.52
CA ALA A 103 3.52 -17.60 -5.90
C ALA A 103 4.55 -17.25 -6.99
N GLY A 104 4.31 -16.16 -7.74
CA GLY A 104 5.20 -15.69 -8.79
C GLY A 104 5.01 -16.41 -10.13
N VAL A 105 3.83 -16.99 -10.36
CA VAL A 105 3.42 -17.65 -11.61
C VAL A 105 2.91 -16.60 -12.59
N LEU A 106 3.45 -16.57 -13.82
CA LEU A 106 3.07 -15.60 -14.87
C LEU A 106 2.97 -14.14 -14.35
N GLN A 107 3.96 -13.70 -13.57
CA GLN A 107 3.91 -12.52 -12.67
C GLN A 107 3.28 -11.25 -13.27
N ARG A 108 3.52 -10.96 -14.55
CA ARG A 108 2.91 -9.81 -15.23
C ARG A 108 1.41 -10.01 -15.41
N ILE A 109 1.02 -11.15 -15.96
CA ILE A 109 -0.38 -11.47 -16.27
C ILE A 109 -1.17 -11.61 -14.97
N SER A 110 -0.67 -12.40 -14.02
CA SER A 110 -1.34 -12.59 -12.74
C SER A 110 -1.45 -11.26 -11.97
N GLY A 111 -0.41 -10.42 -11.97
CA GLY A 111 -0.45 -9.13 -11.30
C GLY A 111 -1.42 -8.15 -11.95
N TRP A 112 -1.46 -8.05 -13.28
CA TRP A 112 -2.47 -7.25 -13.97
C TRP A 112 -3.89 -7.79 -13.77
N ALA A 113 -4.06 -9.10 -13.73
CA ALA A 113 -5.35 -9.72 -13.43
C ALA A 113 -5.83 -9.36 -12.02
N VAL A 114 -4.94 -9.35 -11.01
CA VAL A 114 -5.28 -8.83 -9.68
C VAL A 114 -5.61 -7.34 -9.74
N ALA A 115 -4.80 -6.50 -10.40
CA ALA A 115 -5.05 -5.06 -10.49
C ALA A 115 -6.44 -4.75 -11.06
N VAL A 116 -6.86 -5.47 -12.10
CA VAL A 116 -8.19 -5.31 -12.72
C VAL A 116 -9.29 -5.82 -11.81
N THR A 117 -9.16 -7.04 -11.28
CA THR A 117 -10.22 -7.67 -10.47
C THR A 117 -10.39 -7.00 -9.11
N PHE A 118 -9.30 -6.69 -8.41
CA PHE A 118 -9.31 -5.93 -7.16
C PHE A 118 -9.73 -4.48 -7.40
N GLY A 119 -9.31 -3.85 -8.50
CA GLY A 119 -9.79 -2.51 -8.87
C GLY A 119 -11.30 -2.47 -9.09
N LEU A 120 -11.86 -3.50 -9.75
CA LEU A 120 -13.32 -3.64 -9.92
C LEU A 120 -14.03 -3.85 -8.58
N TRP A 121 -13.48 -4.67 -7.69
CA TRP A 121 -13.98 -4.84 -6.32
C TRP A 121 -14.02 -3.50 -5.57
N MET A 122 -12.96 -2.70 -5.72
CA MET A 122 -12.88 -1.36 -5.12
C MET A 122 -13.85 -0.35 -5.74
N PHE A 123 -14.22 -0.50 -7.01
CA PHE A 123 -15.33 0.28 -7.58
C PHE A 123 -16.68 -0.12 -6.99
N TYR A 124 -16.91 -1.41 -6.72
CA TYR A 124 -18.16 -1.87 -6.13
C TYR A 124 -18.28 -1.57 -4.63
N THR A 125 -17.20 -1.62 -3.84
CA THR A 125 -17.30 -1.19 -2.43
C THR A 125 -17.60 0.31 -2.37
N GLN A 126 -16.92 1.11 -3.20
CA GLN A 126 -17.06 2.57 -3.12
C GLN A 126 -18.30 3.12 -3.83
N GLY A 127 -18.81 2.39 -4.83
CA GLY A 127 -20.01 2.76 -5.56
C GLY A 127 -21.31 2.65 -4.74
N TYR A 128 -21.26 2.16 -3.51
CA TYR A 128 -22.42 2.02 -2.62
C TYR A 128 -22.29 2.90 -1.36
N GLY A 129 -21.48 3.97 -1.44
CA GLY A 129 -21.40 5.02 -0.42
C GLY A 129 -20.26 4.87 0.58
N TYR A 130 -19.47 3.80 0.53
CA TYR A 130 -18.25 3.69 1.32
C TYR A 130 -17.10 4.44 0.65
N VAL A 131 -16.33 5.23 1.40
CA VAL A 131 -15.14 5.92 0.86
C VAL A 131 -13.87 5.33 1.49
N ALA A 132 -13.31 4.35 0.78
CA ALA A 132 -12.17 3.53 1.18
C ALA A 132 -10.81 4.25 1.00
N HIS A 133 -10.65 5.44 1.58
CA HIS A 133 -9.43 6.24 1.43
C HIS A 133 -8.17 5.52 1.93
N ASP A 134 -8.32 4.63 2.91
CA ASP A 134 -7.27 3.79 3.46
C ASP A 134 -6.82 2.67 2.51
N HIS A 135 -7.59 2.35 1.47
CA HIS A 135 -7.23 1.37 0.45
C HIS A 135 -6.41 1.97 -0.70
N MET A 136 -6.27 3.30 -0.78
CA MET A 136 -5.58 3.97 -1.91
C MET A 136 -4.19 3.39 -2.18
N ALA A 137 -3.35 3.27 -1.15
CA ALA A 137 -2.00 2.74 -1.30
C ALA A 137 -1.98 1.27 -1.76
N LEU A 138 -2.96 0.47 -1.31
CA LEU A 138 -3.10 -0.94 -1.68
C LEU A 138 -3.52 -1.09 -3.15
N VAL A 139 -4.49 -0.29 -3.60
CA VAL A 139 -4.90 -0.23 -5.01
C VAL A 139 -3.71 0.16 -5.89
N ILE A 140 -2.99 1.22 -5.52
CA ILE A 140 -1.79 1.66 -6.26
C ILE A 140 -0.73 0.56 -6.27
N ALA A 141 -0.48 -0.12 -5.16
CA ALA A 141 0.45 -1.24 -5.10
C ALA A 141 0.07 -2.36 -6.09
N SER A 142 -1.21 -2.73 -6.16
CA SER A 142 -1.71 -3.75 -7.09
C SER A 142 -1.44 -3.38 -8.56
N VAL A 143 -1.52 -2.10 -8.91
CA VAL A 143 -1.31 -1.59 -10.29
C VAL A 143 0.17 -1.49 -10.65
N VAL A 144 1.03 -1.03 -9.74
CA VAL A 144 2.45 -0.79 -10.07
C VAL A 144 3.32 -2.03 -9.99
N LEU A 145 2.98 -3.00 -9.14
CA LEU A 145 3.71 -4.27 -9.01
C LEU A 145 3.90 -5.04 -10.33
N PRO A 146 2.88 -5.25 -11.19
CA PRO A 146 3.06 -5.98 -12.45
C PRO A 146 3.99 -5.27 -13.45
N THR A 147 4.23 -3.97 -13.31
CA THR A 147 5.10 -3.22 -14.23
C THR A 147 6.58 -3.58 -14.08
N VAL A 148 6.99 -4.08 -12.91
CA VAL A 148 8.38 -4.47 -12.61
C VAL A 148 8.80 -5.67 -13.48
N GLY A 149 7.87 -6.58 -13.79
CA GLY A 149 8.15 -7.80 -14.52
C GLY A 149 8.60 -8.94 -13.60
N VAL A 150 9.59 -9.72 -14.02
CA VAL A 150 10.04 -10.90 -13.28
C VAL A 150 10.91 -10.47 -12.09
N ALA A 151 10.44 -10.78 -10.88
CA ALA A 151 11.15 -10.59 -9.62
C ALA A 151 11.04 -11.88 -8.79
N ARG A 152 12.17 -12.50 -8.46
CA ARG A 152 12.23 -13.75 -7.68
C ARG A 152 12.94 -13.52 -6.36
N PHE A 153 12.63 -14.33 -5.35
CA PHE A 153 13.31 -14.28 -4.06
C PHE A 153 14.83 -14.45 -4.17
N ARG A 154 15.30 -15.19 -5.18
CA ARG A 154 16.73 -15.40 -5.45
C ARG A 154 17.46 -14.21 -6.06
N ASP A 155 16.73 -13.19 -6.52
CA ASP A 155 17.29 -12.04 -7.21
C ASP A 155 17.75 -10.95 -6.22
N GLY A 156 18.42 -11.36 -5.13
CA GLY A 156 18.89 -10.45 -4.08
C GLY A 156 20.06 -9.57 -4.53
N GLY A 157 20.89 -10.07 -5.45
CA GLY A 157 22.02 -9.33 -6.04
C GLY A 157 21.66 -8.55 -7.31
N VAL A 158 20.45 -8.73 -7.86
CA VAL A 158 20.02 -8.07 -9.10
C VAL A 158 19.17 -6.85 -8.76
N THR A 159 19.61 -5.67 -9.19
CA THR A 159 18.91 -4.41 -8.93
C THR A 159 18.15 -3.91 -10.17
N SER A 160 17.08 -3.14 -9.94
CA SER A 160 16.27 -2.56 -11.01
C SER A 160 15.69 -1.20 -10.63
N ALA A 161 15.79 -0.24 -11.54
CA ALA A 161 15.14 1.07 -11.43
C ALA A 161 13.61 0.97 -11.48
N LYS A 162 13.06 -0.04 -12.19
CA LYS A 162 11.61 -0.31 -12.21
C LYS A 162 11.11 -0.75 -10.84
N ALA A 163 11.90 -1.56 -10.14
CA ALA A 163 11.62 -1.93 -8.75
C ALA A 163 11.64 -0.72 -7.82
N GLY A 164 12.63 0.16 -7.98
CA GLY A 164 12.72 1.45 -7.31
C GLY A 164 11.47 2.31 -7.50
N TRP A 165 11.10 2.51 -8.76
CA TRP A 165 9.93 3.28 -9.15
C TRP A 165 8.64 2.72 -8.53
N ALA A 166 8.38 1.41 -8.68
CA ALA A 166 7.16 0.81 -8.19
C ALA A 166 7.02 0.96 -6.67
N LEU A 167 8.08 0.67 -5.90
CA LEU A 167 8.06 0.85 -4.45
C LEU A 167 7.95 2.33 -4.06
N ARG A 168 8.60 3.24 -4.80
CA ARG A 168 8.50 4.68 -4.53
C ARG A 168 7.09 5.21 -4.75
N VAL A 169 6.40 4.75 -5.79
CA VAL A 169 5.01 5.13 -6.05
C VAL A 169 4.09 4.65 -4.92
N VAL A 170 4.30 3.44 -4.40
CA VAL A 170 3.56 2.98 -3.21
C VAL A 170 3.88 3.80 -1.97
N GLN A 171 5.16 4.09 -1.72
CA GLN A 171 5.57 4.95 -0.59
C GLN A 171 4.92 6.33 -0.65
N ILE A 172 4.88 6.94 -1.85
CA ILE A 172 4.20 8.21 -2.08
C ILE A 172 2.71 8.07 -1.79
N ALA A 173 2.05 7.03 -2.31
CA ALA A 173 0.64 6.79 -2.04
C ALA A 173 0.35 6.65 -0.52
N VAL A 174 1.19 5.91 0.22
CA VAL A 174 1.06 5.76 1.68
C VAL A 174 1.09 7.12 2.38
N VAL A 175 2.09 7.96 2.11
CA VAL A 175 2.19 9.27 2.79
C VAL A 175 1.09 10.22 2.34
N LEU A 176 0.66 10.15 1.08
CA LEU A 176 -0.42 10.97 0.57
C LEU A 176 -1.77 10.61 1.21
N THR A 177 -2.00 9.36 1.64
CA THR A 177 -3.20 9.00 2.42
C THR A 177 -3.30 9.86 3.69
N TYR A 178 -2.21 10.03 4.43
CA TYR A 178 -2.20 10.85 5.64
C TYR A 178 -2.20 12.35 5.32
N PHE A 179 -1.37 12.78 4.38
CA PHE A 179 -1.27 14.20 4.03
C PHE A 179 -2.61 14.75 3.51
N TYR A 180 -3.27 14.05 2.59
CA TYR A 180 -4.57 14.47 2.08
C TYR A 180 -5.68 14.35 3.13
N SER A 181 -5.54 13.48 4.13
CA SER A 181 -6.46 13.44 5.29
C SER A 181 -6.50 14.80 6.00
N VAL A 182 -5.35 15.46 6.20
CA VAL A 182 -5.30 16.81 6.79
C VAL A 182 -5.93 17.85 5.88
N LEU A 183 -5.65 17.80 4.58
CA LEU A 183 -6.23 18.74 3.61
C LEU A 183 -7.76 18.60 3.56
N MET A 184 -8.29 17.37 3.61
CA MET A 184 -9.73 17.15 3.66
C MET A 184 -10.35 17.61 4.97
N LYS A 185 -9.66 17.42 6.11
CA LYS A 185 -10.09 17.98 7.40
C LYS A 185 -10.18 19.51 7.34
N TRP A 186 -9.20 20.17 6.71
CA TRP A 186 -9.25 21.61 6.49
C TRP A 186 -10.45 21.99 5.61
N ILE A 187 -10.55 21.41 4.41
CA ILE A 187 -11.60 21.76 3.45
C ILE A 187 -13.00 21.54 4.04
N ALA A 188 -13.23 20.39 4.68
CA ALA A 188 -14.54 20.02 5.23
C ALA A 188 -14.94 20.87 6.44
N SER A 189 -13.97 21.37 7.23
CA SER A 189 -14.25 22.22 8.39
C SER A 189 -14.24 23.72 8.06
N GLY A 190 -13.80 24.11 6.87
CA GLY A 190 -13.55 25.50 6.46
C GLY A 190 -12.32 26.14 7.10
N ASN A 191 -11.96 25.73 8.32
CA ASN A 191 -10.76 26.17 9.04
C ASN A 191 -10.19 25.00 9.85
N ILE A 192 -8.91 24.69 9.66
CA ILE A 192 -8.25 23.59 10.35
C ILE A 192 -8.32 23.71 11.88
N THR A 193 -8.36 24.93 12.43
CA THR A 193 -8.49 25.12 13.89
C THR A 193 -9.87 24.68 14.42
N HIS A 194 -10.93 24.74 13.60
CA HIS A 194 -12.25 24.25 13.99
C HIS A 194 -12.26 22.72 14.10
N TRP A 195 -11.56 22.03 13.19
CA TRP A 195 -11.38 20.59 13.32
C TRP A 195 -10.53 20.25 14.54
N ALA A 196 -9.38 20.93 14.71
CA ALA A 196 -8.41 20.63 15.76
C ALA A 196 -8.93 20.89 17.19
N ASN A 197 -9.81 21.87 17.36
CA ASN A 197 -10.44 22.19 18.65
C ASN A 197 -11.89 21.68 18.75
N GLY A 198 -12.35 20.93 17.75
CA GLY A 198 -13.70 20.37 17.71
C GLY A 198 -13.87 19.14 18.59
N ALA A 199 -15.10 18.60 18.59
CA ALA A 199 -15.46 17.42 19.37
C ALA A 199 -15.29 16.09 18.60
N VAL A 200 -14.44 16.04 17.57
CA VAL A 200 -14.37 14.89 16.65
C VAL A 200 -13.89 13.62 17.37
N ILE A 201 -12.83 13.72 18.17
CA ILE A 201 -12.36 12.57 18.98
C ILE A 201 -13.36 12.21 20.07
N ILE A 202 -14.01 13.19 20.72
CA ILE A 202 -15.08 12.95 21.71
C ILE A 202 -16.19 12.12 21.08
N TRP A 203 -16.70 12.55 19.92
CA TRP A 203 -17.76 11.86 19.20
C TRP A 203 -17.34 10.43 18.80
N ALA A 204 -16.09 10.26 18.35
CA ALA A 204 -15.55 8.94 18.02
C ALA A 204 -15.51 8.01 19.23
N LEU A 205 -15.03 8.50 20.39
CA LEU A 205 -14.99 7.75 21.64
C LEU A 205 -16.39 7.43 22.17
N MET A 206 -17.34 8.36 22.09
CA MET A 206 -18.73 8.10 22.50
C MET A 206 -19.41 7.04 21.62
N ARG A 207 -19.13 7.04 20.31
CA ARG A 207 -19.77 6.13 19.36
C ARG A 207 -19.12 4.75 19.31
N ARG A 208 -17.80 4.66 19.50
CA ARG A 208 -17.02 3.43 19.24
C ARG A 208 -15.94 3.13 20.28
N GLY A 209 -15.78 3.97 21.30
CA GLY A 209 -14.72 3.86 22.29
C GLY A 209 -14.81 2.57 23.10
N ALA A 210 -13.70 1.86 23.21
CA ALA A 210 -13.54 0.77 24.16
C ALA A 210 -13.65 1.29 25.60
N GLU A 211 -14.09 0.45 26.55
CA GLU A 211 -14.30 0.86 27.94
C GLU A 211 -13.08 1.53 28.57
N TRP A 212 -11.86 1.03 28.29
CA TRP A 212 -10.62 1.61 28.80
C TRP A 212 -10.33 3.03 28.26
N SER A 213 -10.89 3.39 27.11
CA SER A 213 -10.69 4.69 26.45
C SER A 213 -11.72 5.74 26.87
N LYS A 214 -12.87 5.32 27.42
CA LYS A 214 -13.95 6.24 27.84
C LYS A 214 -13.54 7.24 28.94
N PRO A 215 -12.68 6.89 29.93
CA PRO A 215 -12.20 7.86 30.90
C PRO A 215 -11.52 9.10 30.28
N PHE A 216 -10.99 9.02 29.05
CA PHE A 216 -10.44 10.20 28.36
C PHE A 216 -11.49 11.26 27.99
N LEU A 217 -12.79 10.93 28.01
CA LEU A 217 -13.87 11.90 27.80
C LEU A 217 -13.88 13.00 28.88
N GLU A 218 -13.35 12.72 30.07
CA GLU A 218 -13.21 13.67 31.17
C GLU A 218 -11.96 14.57 31.03
N MET A 219 -11.13 14.33 30.00
CA MET A 219 -9.87 15.03 29.75
C MET A 219 -9.89 15.80 28.40
N PRO A 220 -10.74 16.82 28.22
CA PRO A 220 -10.92 17.50 26.93
C PRO A 220 -9.62 18.13 26.41
N GLY A 221 -8.76 18.66 27.29
CA GLY A 221 -7.45 19.20 26.91
C GLY A 221 -6.53 18.14 26.27
N LEU A 222 -6.56 16.90 26.78
CA LEU A 222 -5.79 15.79 26.21
C LEU A 222 -6.31 15.42 24.82
N LEU A 223 -7.64 15.39 24.63
CA LEU A 223 -8.26 15.07 23.35
C LEU A 223 -7.95 16.14 22.29
N ILE A 224 -7.97 17.42 22.66
CA ILE A 224 -7.56 18.52 21.78
C ILE A 224 -6.08 18.40 21.43
N ALA A 225 -5.21 18.12 22.41
CA ALA A 225 -3.80 17.89 22.14
C ALA A 225 -3.57 16.70 21.20
N ALA A 226 -4.33 15.62 21.34
CA ALA A 226 -4.29 14.46 20.45
C ALA A 226 -4.77 14.79 19.02
N GLN A 227 -5.79 15.65 18.86
CA GLN A 227 -6.21 16.15 17.54
C GLN A 227 -5.09 16.94 16.87
N TRP A 228 -4.46 17.87 17.59
CA TRP A 228 -3.32 18.63 17.07
C TRP A 228 -2.12 17.74 16.74
N ALA A 229 -1.79 16.79 17.60
CA ALA A 229 -0.73 15.82 17.32
C ALA A 229 -1.04 15.02 16.04
N THR A 230 -2.30 14.58 15.89
CA THR A 230 -2.77 13.88 14.68
C THR A 230 -2.58 14.70 13.42
N LEU A 231 -3.05 15.94 13.44
CA LEU A 231 -2.84 16.86 12.32
C LEU A 231 -1.36 17.05 11.98
N ALA A 232 -0.52 17.24 13.01
CA ALA A 232 0.90 17.48 12.81
C ALA A 232 1.60 16.28 12.15
N PHE A 233 1.44 15.06 12.68
CA PHE A 233 2.15 13.92 12.07
C PHE A 233 1.56 13.48 10.73
N GLU A 234 0.24 13.66 10.50
CA GLU A 234 -0.37 13.37 9.21
C GLU A 234 0.14 14.36 8.14
N PHE A 235 0.21 15.65 8.47
CA PHE A 235 0.73 16.70 7.59
C PHE A 235 2.22 16.53 7.30
N LEU A 236 2.99 16.11 8.29
CA LEU A 236 4.43 15.88 8.16
C LEU A 236 4.78 14.51 7.56
N SER A 237 3.79 13.65 7.29
CA SER A 237 4.02 12.31 6.73
C SER A 237 4.89 12.27 5.45
N PRO A 238 4.89 13.26 4.52
CA PRO A 238 5.77 13.23 3.35
C PRO A 238 7.26 13.24 3.69
N ILE A 239 7.64 13.71 4.88
CA ILE A 239 9.04 13.67 5.35
C ILE A 239 9.58 12.23 5.35
N ALA A 240 8.71 11.23 5.59
CA ALA A 240 9.08 9.82 5.59
C ALA A 240 9.77 9.37 4.28
N LEU A 241 9.47 10.01 3.14
CA LEU A 241 10.08 9.69 1.84
C LEU A 241 11.58 10.01 1.76
N PHE A 242 12.08 10.84 2.68
CA PHE A 242 13.46 11.33 2.70
C PHE A 242 14.26 10.77 3.88
N LEU A 243 13.59 10.16 4.87
CA LEU A 243 14.24 9.54 6.02
C LEU A 243 15.02 8.28 5.62
N LYS A 244 16.07 7.99 6.39
CA LYS A 244 16.96 6.85 6.18
C LYS A 244 17.36 6.23 7.52
N GLY A 245 17.79 4.96 7.48
CA GLY A 245 18.33 4.26 8.64
C GLY A 245 17.34 4.16 9.79
N LYS A 246 17.81 4.40 11.02
CA LYS A 246 17.00 4.29 12.24
C LYS A 246 15.75 5.18 12.26
N TRP A 247 15.84 6.37 11.66
CA TRP A 247 14.73 7.33 11.62
C TRP A 247 13.58 6.84 10.74
N LEU A 248 13.91 6.14 9.65
CA LEU A 248 12.88 5.53 8.81
C LEU A 248 12.14 4.42 9.57
N TYR A 249 12.87 3.56 10.28
CA TYR A 249 12.24 2.51 11.09
C TYR A 249 11.39 3.09 12.22
N PHE A 250 11.84 4.16 12.86
CA PHE A 250 11.06 4.87 13.87
C PHE A 250 9.73 5.37 13.30
N VAL A 251 9.74 6.04 12.14
CA VAL A 251 8.52 6.55 11.52
C VAL A 251 7.57 5.42 11.09
N VAL A 252 8.10 4.34 10.50
CA VAL A 252 7.29 3.15 10.17
C VAL A 252 6.64 2.58 11.45
N ALA A 253 7.42 2.38 12.51
CA ALA A 253 6.91 1.86 13.78
C ALA A 253 5.89 2.80 14.42
N PHE A 254 6.13 4.11 14.37
CA PHE A 254 5.23 5.13 14.87
C PHE A 254 3.85 5.05 14.20
N PHE A 255 3.79 5.03 12.86
CA PHE A 255 2.52 4.94 12.15
C PHE A 255 1.82 3.60 12.35
N CYS A 256 2.56 2.49 12.43
CA CYS A 256 1.99 1.19 12.78
C CYS A 256 1.40 1.19 14.20
N LEU A 257 2.10 1.78 15.17
CA LEU A 257 1.63 1.89 16.55
C LEU A 257 0.43 2.82 16.67
N PHE A 258 0.43 3.96 15.96
CA PHE A 258 -0.70 4.87 15.89
C PHE A 258 -1.98 4.15 15.43
N HIS A 259 -1.88 3.35 14.37
CA HIS A 259 -3.00 2.56 13.87
C HIS A 259 -3.42 1.45 14.82
N LEU A 260 -2.47 0.77 15.46
CA LEU A 260 -2.76 -0.23 16.48
C LEU A 260 -3.49 0.37 17.69
N MET A 261 -3.06 1.55 18.15
CA MET A 261 -3.71 2.27 19.24
C MET A 261 -5.11 2.75 18.84
N THR A 262 -5.28 3.22 17.61
CA THR A 262 -6.59 3.60 17.07
C THR A 262 -7.54 2.41 17.03
N TYR A 263 -7.04 1.23 16.64
CA TYR A 263 -7.81 -0.01 16.68
C TYR A 263 -8.21 -0.41 18.11
N PHE A 264 -7.29 -0.37 19.07
CA PHE A 264 -7.63 -0.70 20.45
C PHE A 264 -8.57 0.31 21.11
N ALA A 265 -8.46 1.59 20.75
CA ALA A 265 -9.28 2.64 21.33
C ALA A 265 -10.69 2.68 20.72
N LEU A 266 -10.81 2.52 19.39
CA LEU A 266 -12.04 2.81 18.64
C LEU A 266 -12.58 1.63 17.83
N GLY A 267 -11.88 0.50 17.79
CA GLY A 267 -12.20 -0.62 16.88
C GLY A 267 -12.08 -0.24 15.40
N ILE A 268 -11.42 0.87 15.07
CA ILE A 268 -11.21 1.34 13.69
C ILE A 268 -9.82 0.92 13.25
N HIS A 269 -9.72 0.29 12.08
CA HIS A 269 -8.44 -0.11 11.51
C HIS A 269 -8.21 0.49 10.13
N PHE A 270 -6.94 0.65 9.78
CA PHE A 270 -6.48 1.13 8.47
C PHE A 270 -5.48 0.13 7.86
N LEU A 271 -5.71 -1.17 8.10
CA LEU A 271 -4.82 -2.26 7.71
C LEU A 271 -4.37 -2.20 6.23
N PRO A 272 -5.23 -1.83 5.26
CA PRO A 272 -4.84 -1.68 3.85
C PRO A 272 -3.71 -0.66 3.62
N THR A 273 -3.68 0.43 4.39
CA THR A 273 -2.56 1.38 4.39
C THR A 273 -1.39 0.86 5.23
N VAL A 274 -1.66 0.25 6.40
CA VAL A 274 -0.61 -0.26 7.30
C VAL A 274 0.30 -1.27 6.60
N ILE A 275 -0.26 -2.24 5.88
CA ILE A 275 0.54 -3.24 5.16
C ILE A 275 1.46 -2.60 4.12
N CYS A 276 1.05 -1.48 3.52
CA CYS A 276 1.82 -0.77 2.51
C CYS A 276 3.04 -0.04 3.08
N TRP A 277 3.12 0.20 4.40
CA TRP A 277 4.36 0.67 5.04
C TRP A 277 5.53 -0.30 4.84
N ALA A 278 5.26 -1.58 4.55
CA ALA A 278 6.30 -2.53 4.20
C ALA A 278 7.14 -2.09 2.98
N ALA A 279 6.61 -1.24 2.09
CA ALA A 279 7.36 -0.68 0.97
C ALA A 279 8.57 0.18 1.38
N PHE A 280 8.58 0.71 2.62
CA PHE A 280 9.71 1.46 3.17
C PHE A 280 10.82 0.56 3.74
N LEU A 281 10.52 -0.71 4.00
CA LEU A 281 11.42 -1.63 4.68
C LEU A 281 12.34 -2.35 3.68
N PRO A 282 13.57 -2.74 4.10
CA PRO A 282 14.47 -3.55 3.29
C PRO A 282 14.03 -5.03 3.31
N LEU A 283 12.88 -5.32 2.67
CA LEU A 283 12.23 -6.63 2.71
C LEU A 283 13.06 -7.78 2.14
N GLU A 284 14.04 -7.49 1.27
CA GLU A 284 15.01 -8.48 0.77
C GLU A 284 15.78 -9.16 1.90
N LYS A 285 15.92 -8.50 3.07
CA LYS A 285 16.58 -9.08 4.24
C LYS A 285 15.77 -10.19 4.90
N LEU A 286 14.48 -10.31 4.59
CA LEU A 286 13.63 -11.40 5.05
C LEU A 286 13.83 -12.69 4.24
N VAL A 287 14.50 -12.61 3.08
CA VAL A 287 14.77 -13.78 2.25
C VAL A 287 15.80 -14.67 2.95
N PRO A 288 15.47 -15.95 3.26
CA PRO A 288 16.42 -16.86 3.89
C PRO A 288 17.69 -17.02 3.05
N ARG A 289 18.86 -17.10 3.71
CA ARG A 289 20.17 -17.22 3.05
C ARG A 289 20.25 -18.37 2.04
N ARG A 290 19.51 -19.47 2.25
CA ARG A 290 19.42 -20.61 1.33
C ARG A 290 18.83 -20.27 -0.05
N PHE A 291 18.08 -19.17 -0.15
CA PHE A 291 17.55 -18.63 -1.40
C PHE A 291 18.36 -17.45 -1.94
N ALA A 292 19.26 -16.86 -1.13
CA ALA A 292 20.14 -15.76 -1.52
C ALA A 292 21.39 -16.22 -2.31
N SER A 293 21.48 -17.50 -2.66
CA SER A 293 22.61 -18.11 -3.34
C SER A 293 22.55 -17.90 -4.86
N GLY A 294 23.38 -16.99 -5.35
CA GLY A 294 23.70 -16.83 -6.76
C GLY A 294 24.88 -15.90 -6.97
N ARG A 295 26.10 -16.48 -6.98
CA ARG A 295 27.43 -15.87 -7.23
C ARG A 295 28.07 -15.09 -6.06
N ARG A 296 28.57 -15.81 -5.06
CA ARG A 296 29.96 -15.56 -4.64
C ARG A 296 30.84 -16.23 -5.68
N ALA A 297 31.20 -15.49 -6.73
CA ALA A 297 32.34 -15.88 -7.54
C ALA A 297 33.55 -15.93 -6.60
N ARG A 298 34.21 -17.09 -6.55
CA ARG A 298 35.55 -17.22 -6.00
C ARG A 298 36.43 -16.18 -6.68
N ALA A 299 36.98 -15.26 -5.88
CA ALA A 299 38.24 -14.61 -6.18
C ALA A 299 39.31 -15.39 -5.42
#